data_AF-A0A941PXP5-F1
#
_entry.id   AF-A0A941PXP5-F1
#
_cell.length_a   1.000
_cell.length_b   1.000
_cell.length_c   1.000
_cell.angle_alpha   90.00
_cell.angle_beta   90.00
_cell.angle_gamma   90.00
#
_symmetry.space_group_name_H-M   'P 1'
#
loop_
_entity.id
_entity.type
_entity.pdbx_description
1 polymer ?
#
loop_
_entity_poly.entity_id
_entity_poly.type
_entity_poly.pdbx_seq_one_letter_code
_entity_poly.pdbx_strand_id
1 'polypeptide(L)' 'DPAGGRLALVQTMSAGGRTPRSFLVPPDGRWLYVLNEDADSIRLLRIDASSGRLHDTGRVWVCGSPVCMVFTSHAGQA' A
#
# COMPACT_ATOMS: atom_id res chain seq x y z
N ASP A 1 15.87 -10.59 -10.45
CA ASP A 1 16.37 -11.47 -11.50
C ASP A 1 15.33 -12.54 -11.81
N PRO A 2 14.59 -12.41 -12.92
CA PRO A 2 13.59 -13.38 -13.36
C PRO A 2 14.17 -14.79 -13.59
N ALA A 3 15.47 -14.92 -13.89
CA ALA A 3 16.11 -16.20 -14.11
C ALA A 3 16.55 -16.88 -12.80
N GLY A 4 16.96 -16.09 -11.80
CA GLY A 4 17.51 -16.58 -10.53
C GLY A 4 16.60 -16.44 -9.31
N GLY A 5 15.38 -15.92 -9.46
CA GLY A 5 14.43 -15.72 -8.35
C GLY A 5 14.86 -14.67 -7.31
N ARG A 6 15.92 -13.92 -7.58
CA ARG A 6 16.47 -12.91 -6.65
C ARG A 6 15.68 -11.61 -6.73
N LEU A 7 15.35 -11.03 -5.58
CA LEU A 7 14.80 -9.68 -5.50
C LEU A 7 15.91 -8.65 -5.72
N ALA A 8 15.60 -7.59 -6.45
CA ALA A 8 16.44 -6.40 -6.57
C ALA A 8 15.72 -5.23 -5.92
N LEU A 9 16.44 -4.45 -5.12
CA LEU A 9 15.87 -3.26 -4.49
C LEU A 9 15.57 -2.21 -5.57
N VAL A 10 14.31 -1.78 -5.65
CA VAL A 10 13.88 -0.69 -6.57
C VAL A 10 13.84 0.65 -5.84
N GLN A 11 13.32 0.68 -4.61
CA GLN A 11 13.13 1.91 -3.84
C GLN A 11 12.95 1.61 -2.35
N THR A 12 13.32 2.58 -1.51
CA THR A 12 12.87 2.70 -0.12
C THR A 12 12.02 3.97 0.04
N MET A 13 10.99 3.93 0.87
CA MET A 13 10.13 5.08 1.14
C MET A 13 9.62 5.02 2.58
N SER A 14 9.51 6.18 3.23
CA SER A 14 8.90 6.25 4.57
C SER A 14 7.42 5.85 4.50
N ALA A 15 6.98 5.03 5.45
CA ALA A 15 5.58 4.64 5.65
C ALA A 15 4.68 5.85 5.97
N GLY A 16 5.25 6.95 6.48
CA GLY A 16 4.49 8.16 6.85
C GLY A 16 3.71 8.04 8.15
N GLY A 17 4.07 7.08 9.00
CA GLY A 17 3.49 6.86 10.32
C GLY A 17 4.41 6.01 11.19
N ARG A 18 3.84 5.36 12.21
CA ARG A 18 4.55 4.47 13.14
C ARG A 18 3.96 3.07 13.06
N THR A 19 4.82 2.06 13.16
CA THR A 19 4.43 0.64 13.18
C THR A 19 3.50 0.29 12.01
N PRO A 20 3.99 0.35 10.75
CA PRO A 20 3.21 -0.07 9.60
C PRO A 20 2.91 -1.58 9.69
N ARG A 21 1.72 -1.93 10.17
CA ARG A 21 1.35 -3.31 10.51
C ARG A 21 1.00 -4.12 9.28
N SER A 22 0.40 -3.46 8.30
CA SER A 22 0.01 -4.07 7.03
C SER A 22 0.12 -3.09 5.88
N PHE A 23 0.37 -3.63 4.69
CA PHE A 23 0.25 -2.90 3.44
C PHE A 23 -0.35 -3.82 2.39
N LEU A 24 -1.11 -3.24 1.46
CA LEU A 24 -1.83 -4.02 0.47
C LEU A 24 -2.06 -3.23 -0.81
N VAL A 25 -2.02 -3.97 -1.91
CA VAL A 25 -2.23 -3.50 -3.28
C VAL A 25 -3.61 -4.00 -3.74
N PRO A 26 -4.52 -3.12 -4.18
CA PRO A 26 -5.79 -3.56 -4.76
C PRO A 26 -5.59 -4.37 -6.05
N PRO A 27 -6.60 -5.12 -6.50
CA PRO A 27 -6.51 -5.90 -7.74
C PRO A 27 -6.14 -5.08 -8.99
N ASP A 28 -6.42 -3.78 -9.00
CA ASP A 28 -6.05 -2.90 -10.12
C ASP A 28 -4.55 -2.56 -10.17
N GLY A 29 -3.78 -2.89 -9.13
CA GLY A 29 -2.32 -2.70 -9.07
C GLY A 29 -1.85 -1.25 -9.04
N ARG A 30 -2.76 -0.26 -8.97
CA ARG A 30 -2.41 1.17 -9.12
C ARG A 30 -2.03 1.84 -7.81
N TRP A 31 -2.42 1.24 -6.69
CA TRP A 31 -2.33 1.86 -5.38
C TRP A 31 -1.69 0.93 -4.35
N LEU A 32 -1.11 1.53 -3.32
CA LEU A 32 -0.63 0.84 -2.14
C LEU A 32 -1.19 1.55 -0.90
N TYR A 33 -1.92 0.81 -0.08
CA TYR A 33 -2.39 1.27 1.22
C TYR A 33 -1.39 0.85 2.28
N VAL A 34 -1.02 1.77 3.17
CA VAL A 34 -0.14 1.50 4.32
C VAL A 34 -0.91 1.79 5.60
N LEU A 35 -1.09 0.78 6.44
CA LEU A 35 -1.81 0.86 7.70
C LEU A 35 -0.78 1.04 8.83
N ASN A 36 -0.72 2.23 9.40
CA ASN A 36 0.18 2.58 10.50
C ASN A 36 -0.56 2.45 11.84
N GLU A 37 -0.33 1.34 12.55
CA GLU A 37 -1.03 0.94 13.78
C GLU A 37 -0.91 2.03 14.86
N ASP A 38 0.31 2.35 15.28
CA ASP A 38 0.56 3.30 16.38
C ASP A 38 0.39 4.77 16.00
N ALA A 39 0.06 5.07 14.75
CA ALA A 39 -0.17 6.42 14.26
C ALA A 39 -1.62 6.67 13.81
N ASP A 40 -2.53 5.73 14.09
CA ASP A 40 -3.95 5.84 13.76
C ASP A 40 -4.21 6.32 12.33
N SER A 41 -3.43 5.84 11.36
CA SER A 41 -3.48 6.36 10.00
C SER A 41 -3.34 5.30 8.92
N ILE A 42 -4.07 5.52 7.83
CA ILE A 42 -3.96 4.78 6.57
C ILE A 42 -3.44 5.76 5.53
N ARG A 43 -2.30 5.47 4.90
CA ARG A 43 -1.72 6.31 3.84
C ARG A 43 -1.90 5.65 2.48
N LEU A 44 -2.20 6.45 1.45
CA LEU A 44 -2.27 6.00 0.06
C LEU A 44 -1.02 6.42 -0.72
N LEU A 45 -0.39 5.45 -1.37
CA LEU A 45 0.68 5.67 -2.33
C LEU A 45 0.24 5.22 -3.73
N ARG A 46 0.72 5.88 -4.77
CA ARG A 46 0.53 5.46 -6.17
C ARG A 46 1.69 4.58 -6.61
N ILE A 47 1.40 3.49 -7.31
CA ILE A 47 2.40 2.64 -7.96
C ILE A 47 2.55 3.08 -9.42
N ASP A 48 3.78 3.34 -9.85
CA ASP A 48 4.10 3.52 -11.25
C ASP A 48 4.11 2.17 -11.98
N ALA A 49 3.24 1.98 -12.96
CA ALA A 49 3.06 0.69 -13.63
C ALA A 49 4.29 0.25 -14.44
N SER A 50 5.13 1.18 -14.89
CA SER A 50 6.30 0.87 -15.72
C SER A 50 7.52 0.47 -14.88
N SER A 51 7.69 1.08 -13.72
CA SER A 51 8.90 0.97 -12.90
C SER A 51 8.67 0.30 -11.54
N GLY A 52 7.41 0.16 -11.11
CA GLY A 52 7.05 -0.31 -9.77
C GLY A 52 7.36 0.69 -8.65
N ARG A 53 7.81 1.91 -8.98
CA ARG A 53 8.17 2.95 -8.00
C ARG A 53 6.93 3.54 -7.34
N LEU A 54 7.09 3.97 -6.10
CA LEU A 54 6.03 4.58 -5.29
C LEU A 54 6.09 6.10 -5.36
N HIS A 55 4.93 6.71 -5.52
CA HIS A 55 4.73 8.15 -5.44
C HIS A 55 3.75 8.48 -4.32
N ASP A 56 4.06 9.50 -3.54
CA ASP A 56 3.13 10.02 -2.55
C ASP A 56 1.91 10.66 -3.23
N THR A 57 0.72 10.38 -2.71
CA THR A 57 -0.52 11.00 -3.16
C THR A 57 -0.95 12.16 -2.27
N GLY A 58 -0.33 12.30 -1.09
CA GLY A 58 -0.76 13.21 -0.02
C GLY A 58 -2.01 12.75 0.72
N ARG A 59 -2.65 11.64 0.33
CA ARG A 59 -3.87 11.14 0.97
C ARG A 59 -3.55 10.29 2.19
N VAL A 60 -4.16 10.69 3.31
CA VAL A 60 -4.11 9.98 4.59
C VAL A 60 -5.51 10.00 5.19
N TRP A 61 -5.95 8.85 5.69
CA TRP A 61 -7.17 8.72 6.49
C TRP A 61 -6.81 8.45 7.94
N VAL A 62 -7.58 9.04 8.86
CA VAL A 62 -7.52 8.70 10.28
C VAL A 62 -8.35 7.44 10.50
N CYS A 63 -7.75 6.44 11.13
CA CYS A 63 -8.39 5.18 11.49
C CYS A 63 -7.69 4.69 12.75
N GLY A 64 -8.43 4.43 13.83
CA GLY A 64 -7.80 3.99 15.08
C GLY A 64 -7.14 2.62 14.93
N SER A 65 -5.85 2.52 15.26
CA SER A 65 -5.06 1.30 15.31
C SER A 65 -5.29 0.32 14.13
N PRO A 66 -5.08 0.72 12.87
CA PRO A 66 -5.40 -0.11 11.72
C PRO A 66 -4.36 -1.23 11.57
N VAL A 67 -4.81 -2.47 11.56
CA VAL A 67 -3.91 -3.66 11.52
C VAL A 67 -4.10 -4.55 10.30
N CYS A 68 -5.31 -4.58 9.73
CA CYS A 68 -5.66 -5.44 8.61
C CYS A 68 -6.73 -4.78 7.72
N MET A 69 -6.63 -5.02 6.42
CA MET A 69 -7.63 -4.63 5.44
C MET A 69 -7.67 -5.70 4.35
N VAL A 70 -8.87 -5.99 3.85
CA VAL A 70 -9.11 -6.91 2.76
C VAL A 70 -10.02 -6.26 1.73
N PHE A 71 -9.77 -6.51 0.46
CA PHE A 71 -10.70 -6.11 -0.60
C PHE A 71 -11.74 -7.21 -0.77
N THR A 72 -13.01 -6.83 -0.75
CA THR A 72 -14.10 -7.71 -1.13
C THR A 72 -14.49 -7.41 -2.58
N SER A 73 -14.78 -8.45 -3.35
CA SER A 73 -15.51 -8.26 -4.59
C SER A 73 -16.98 -8.03 -4.24
N HIS A 74 -17.55 -6.96 -4.77
CA HIS A 74 -19.00 -6.83 -4.83
C HIS A 74 -19.42 -7.22 -6.23
N ALA A 75 -20.13 -8.34 -6.37
CA ALA A 75 -20.88 -8.61 -7.59
C ALA A 75 -22.04 -7.62 -7.62
N GLY A 76 -21.89 -6.54 -8.39
CA GLY A 76 -22.89 -5.53 -8.77
C GLY A 76 -24.09 -5.33 -7.85
N GLN A 77 -24.18 -4.16 -7.22
CA GLN A 77 -25.50 -3.52 -7.17
C GLN A 77 -25.67 -2.83 -8.53
N ALA A 78 -26.64 -3.34 -9.29
CA ALA A 78 -27.17 -2.66 -10.47
C ALA A 78 -27.78 -1.30 -10.09
#